data_AF-A0AA96VTJ1-F1
#
_entry.id   AF-A0AA96VTJ1-F1
#
_cell.length_a   1.000
_cell.length_b   1.000
_cell.length_c   1.000
_cell.angle_alpha   90.00
_cell.angle_beta   90.00
_cell.angle_gamma   90.00
#
_symmetry.space_group_name_H-M   'P 1'
#
loop_
_entity.id
_entity.type
_entity.pdbx_description
1 polymer ?
#
loop_
_entity_poly.entity_id
_entity_poly.type
_entity_poly.pdbx_seq_one_letter_code
_entity_poly.pdbx_strand_id
1 'polypeptide(L)' 'MIYKIIYSPKQNKAAVYLTNNVADNNYQIISVQELETLSGINFFPKMSMEQKAQLFALPEPKNIKH' A
#
# COMPACT_ATOMS: atom_id res chain seq x y z
N MET A 1 2.06 -7.40 11.29
CA MET A 1 2.20 -6.75 9.98
C MET A 1 2.09 -5.25 10.17
N ILE A 2 2.91 -4.47 9.50
CA ILE A 2 2.79 -3.01 9.49
C ILE A 2 2.58 -2.60 8.04
N TYR A 3 1.61 -1.74 7.78
CA TYR A 3 1.31 -1.27 6.45
C TYR A 3 1.07 0.24 6.42
N LYS A 4 1.37 0.85 5.28
CA LYS A 4 1.11 2.26 4.99
C LYS A 4 0.50 2.39 3.61
N ILE A 5 -0.73 2.90 3.55
CA ILE A 5 -1.46 3.10 2.30
C ILE A 5 -1.28 4.55 1.85
N ILE A 6 -0.92 4.75 0.58
CA ILE A 6 -0.75 6.06 -0.05
C ILE A 6 -1.80 6.20 -1.13
N TYR A 7 -2.66 7.22 -1.04
CA TYR A 7 -3.64 7.57 -2.05
C TYR A 7 -3.26 8.87 -2.76
N SER A 8 -3.27 8.85 -4.09
CA SER A 8 -3.05 10.02 -4.94
C SER A 8 -4.37 10.42 -5.60
N PRO A 9 -5.06 11.48 -5.11
CA PRO A 9 -6.34 11.91 -5.68
C PRO A 9 -6.21 12.41 -7.13
N LYS A 10 -5.08 13.05 -7.46
CA LYS A 10 -4.82 13.55 -8.82
C LYS A 10 -4.84 12.46 -9.88
N GLN A 11 -4.39 11.26 -9.51
CA GLN A 11 -4.33 10.12 -10.43
C GLN A 11 -5.38 9.05 -10.09
N ASN A 12 -6.18 9.28 -9.04
CA ASN A 12 -7.17 8.37 -8.49
C ASN A 12 -6.62 6.95 -8.26
N LYS A 13 -5.42 6.88 -7.66
CA LYS A 13 -4.65 5.65 -7.50
C LYS A 13 -4.17 5.48 -6.07
N ALA A 14 -3.98 4.24 -5.67
CA ALA A 14 -3.48 3.89 -4.35
C ALA A 14 -2.43 2.78 -4.45
N ALA A 15 -1.46 2.83 -3.55
CA ALA A 15 -0.50 1.75 -3.34
C ALA A 15 -0.17 1.60 -1.86
N VAL A 16 0.28 0.41 -1.49
CA VAL A 16 0.49 0.02 -0.10
C VAL A 16 1.91 -0.44 0.08
N TYR A 17 2.62 0.17 1.02
CA TYR A 17 3.81 -0.43 1.61
C TYR A 17 3.37 -1.43 2.67
N LEU A 18 3.78 -2.68 2.53
CA LEU A 18 3.61 -3.71 3.55
C LEU A 18 4.98 -4.19 4.02
N THR A 19 5.14 -4.30 5.33
CA THR A 19 6.33 -4.89 5.94
C THR A 19 5.95 -5.85 7.06
N ASN A 20 6.83 -6.81 7.28
CA ASN A 20 6.73 -7.71 8.42
C ASN A 20 7.17 -6.95 9.68
N ASN A 21 6.51 -7.23 10.82
CA ASN A 21 6.89 -6.61 12.10
C ASN A 21 8.13 -7.30 12.68
N VAL A 22 9.23 -7.20 11.96
CA VAL A 22 10.55 -7.78 12.28
C VAL A 22 11.60 -6.68 12.13
N ALA A 23 12.77 -6.87 12.74
CA ALA A 23 13.87 -5.90 12.70
C ALA A 23 14.61 -5.89 11.34
N ASP A 24 13.87 -5.91 10.24
CA ASP A 24 14.40 -5.95 8.88
C ASP A 24 13.77 -4.82 8.03
N ASN A 25 14.51 -4.34 7.04
CA ASN A 25 14.07 -3.24 6.17
C ASN A 25 13.35 -3.73 4.89
N ASN A 26 13.05 -5.02 4.81
CA ASN A 26 12.28 -5.60 3.71
C ASN A 26 10.85 -5.03 3.73
N TYR A 27 10.49 -4.42 2.61
CA TYR A 27 9.14 -3.98 2.31
C TYR A 27 8.71 -4.57 0.98
N GLN A 28 7.41 -4.76 0.84
CA GLN A 28 6.77 -5.12 -0.42
C GLN A 28 5.74 -4.05 -0.76
N ILE A 29 5.61 -3.76 -2.05
CA ILE A 29 4.56 -2.88 -2.55
C ILE A 29 3.44 -3.79 -3.04
N ILE A 30 2.28 -3.70 -2.40
CA ILE A 30 1.09 -4.45 -2.78
C ILE A 30 -0.03 -3.50 -3.21
N SER A 31 -1.02 -4.05 -3.91
CA SER A 31 -2.24 -3.31 -4.26
C SER A 31 -3.14 -3.14 -3.04
N VAL A 32 -4.08 -2.18 -3.11
CA VAL A 32 -5.07 -2.01 -2.04
C VAL A 32 -5.94 -3.27 -1.92
N GLN A 33 -6.34 -3.86 -3.04
CA GLN A 33 -7.14 -5.08 -3.05
C GLN A 33 -6.44 -6.24 -2.32
N GLU A 34 -5.13 -6.37 -2.48
CA GLU A 34 -4.36 -7.40 -1.80
C GLU A 34 -4.32 -7.17 -0.29
N LEU A 35 -4.14 -5.91 0.16
CA LEU A 35 -4.22 -5.57 1.58
C LEU A 35 -5.63 -5.81 2.16
N GLU A 36 -6.68 -5.48 1.42
CA GLU A 36 -8.07 -5.74 1.84
C GLU A 36 -8.31 -7.24 1.99
N THR A 37 -7.76 -8.06 1.09
CA THR A 37 -7.84 -9.53 1.16
C THR A 37 -7.10 -10.08 2.38
N LEU A 38 -5.91 -9.55 2.68
CA LEU A 38 -5.09 -9.98 3.83
C LEU A 38 -5.68 -9.54 5.18
N SER A 39 -6.30 -8.36 5.24
CA SER A 39 -6.79 -7.77 6.49
C SER A 39 -8.29 -8.02 6.74
N GLY A 40 -9.07 -8.33 5.71
CA GLY A 40 -10.54 -8.38 5.77
C GLY A 40 -11.21 -7.01 5.92
N ILE A 41 -10.45 -5.91 5.78
CA ILE A 41 -10.93 -4.53 5.96
C ILE A 41 -11.10 -3.88 4.60
N ASN A 42 -12.19 -3.14 4.39
CA ASN A 42 -12.39 -2.30 3.20
C ASN A 42 -11.87 -0.88 3.46
N PHE A 43 -10.67 -0.55 2.97
CA PHE A 43 -10.03 0.74 3.25
C PHE A 43 -10.58 1.87 2.37
N PHE A 44 -10.95 1.55 1.13
CA PHE A 44 -11.44 2.52 0.16
C PHE A 44 -12.77 2.07 -0.46
N PRO A 45 -13.88 2.17 0.29
CA PRO A 45 -15.20 1.73 -0.18
C PRO A 45 -15.73 2.53 -1.38
N LYS A 46 -15.18 3.74 -1.61
CA LYS A 46 -15.55 4.62 -2.73
C LYS A 46 -14.68 4.44 -3.98
N MET A 47 -13.68 3.57 -3.93
CA MET A 47 -12.73 3.35 -5.03
C MET A 47 -13.16 2.11 -5.82
N SER A 48 -13.08 2.19 -7.14
CA SER A 48 -13.45 1.07 -8.02
C SER A 48 -12.50 -0.10 -7.82
N MET A 49 -13.01 -1.33 -7.99
CA MET A 49 -12.20 -2.54 -7.83
C MET A 49 -10.98 -2.55 -8.75
N GLU A 50 -11.12 -2.08 -9.99
CA GLU A 50 -10.02 -1.95 -10.95
C GLU A 50 -8.90 -1.04 -10.44
N GLN A 51 -9.24 0.06 -9.78
CA GLN A 51 -8.26 0.98 -9.23
C GLN A 51 -7.58 0.40 -7.99
N LYS A 52 -8.29 -0.41 -7.20
CA LYS A 52 -7.73 -1.12 -6.04
C LYS A 52 -6.80 -2.26 -6.44
N ALA A 53 -7.01 -2.85 -7.62
CA ALA A 53 -6.19 -3.91 -8.20
C ALA A 53 -4.87 -3.40 -8.79
N GLN A 54 -4.81 -2.11 -9.17
CA GLN A 54 -3.62 -1.55 -9.81
C GLN A 54 -2.43 -1.43 -8.84
N LEU A 55 -1.33 -2.08 -9.20
CA LEU A 55 -0.04 -1.89 -8.55
C LEU A 55 0.62 -0.59 -9.04
N PHE A 56 0.90 0.30 -8.10
CA PHE A 56 1.66 1.52 -8.35
C PHE A 56 3.07 1.38 -7.80
N ALA A 57 4.07 1.54 -8.67
CA ALA A 57 5.46 1.64 -8.25
C ALA A 57 5.62 2.92 -7.43
N LEU A 58 5.78 2.76 -6.12
CA LEU A 58 6.09 3.86 -5.21
C LEU A 58 7.61 4.06 -5.16
N PRO A 59 8.09 5.30 -4.97
CA PRO A 59 9.52 5.57 -4.85
C PRO A 59 10.08 4.91 -3.60
N GLU A 60 11.21 4.21 -3.73
CA GLU A 60 11.82 3.47 -2.62
C GLU A 60 11.92 4.34 -1.35
N PRO A 61 11.49 3.83 -0.18
CA PRO A 61 11.55 4.57 1.07
C PRO A 61 13.01 4.89 1.38
N LYS A 62 13.36 6.18 1.29
CA LYS A 62 14.69 6.66 1.65
C LYS A 62 14.83 6.64 3.17
N ASN A 63 15.87 5.98 3.67
CA ASN A 63 16.29 6.10 5.06
C ASN A 63 16.82 7.51 5.29
N ILE A 64 15.93 8.46 5.60
CA ILE A 64 16.34 9.76 6.12
C ILE A 64 16.80 9.53 7.55
N LYS A 65 18.11 9.35 7.75
CA LYS A 65 18.71 9.40 9.08
C LYS A 65 18.40 10.78 9.65
N HIS A 66 17.56 10.81 10.67
CA HIS A 66 17.27 12.01 11.46
C HIS A 66 18.27 12.13 12.60
#